data_AF-A0A517NL91-F1
#
_entry.id   AF-A0A517NL91-F1
#
_cell.length_a   1.000
_cell.length_b   1.000
_cell.length_c   1.000
_cell.angle_alpha   90.00
_cell.angle_beta   90.00
_cell.angle_gamma   90.00
#
_symmetry.space_group_name_H-M   'P 1'
#
loop_
_entity.id
_entity.type
_entity.pdbx_description
1 polymer ?
#
loop_
_entity_poly.entity_id
_entity_poly.type
_entity_poly.pdbx_seq_one_letter_code
_entity_poly.pdbx_strand_id
1 'polypeptide(L)'
;MLSQQPFDESLLPSPGMSMRWRLIWTALFFGPATYFAIQSDYIAAAIFSVTGFSAFAGYRTGVFSIFASTMAIIAAIAFAPDLGMNHAHRFSQWFGTTGLANRFLSIGVIGVVIAFAVIAVLWFILGRSLARRPALDRANRSLGFTLGIVQGVAGMLFFVGGMLAMEPIQRERLALQDASVESENVASNLILKTAEATRASQLGPYLIRYNPLTLMPELNKVQQFNQTAEVLSNPAKMGQLLNEPEIQALRRRPSVEKLVKELSADPEVSEMLNSGSPMTASTAMTLLSHPAVMELIDQPGFLEEATKAIQKVVPTTGLAR
;
A
#
# COMPACT_ATOMS: atom_id res chain seq x y z
N MET A 1 -3.04 31.64 46.43
CA MET A 1 -2.74 32.33 45.16
C MET A 1 -1.40 31.80 44.65
N LEU A 2 -1.44 30.79 43.79
CA LEU A 2 -0.25 30.24 43.13
C LEU A 2 0.04 31.12 41.91
N SER A 3 1.14 31.86 41.95
CA SER A 3 1.61 32.66 40.83
C SER A 3 1.91 31.73 39.65
N GLN A 4 1.11 31.79 38.59
CA GLN A 4 1.46 31.25 37.29
C GLN A 4 2.70 32.02 36.81
N GLN A 5 3.88 31.44 36.99
CA GLN A 5 5.05 31.92 36.26
C GLN A 5 4.79 31.63 34.78
N PRO A 6 4.79 32.66 33.90
CA PRO A 6 4.74 32.42 32.48
C PRO A 6 5.95 31.56 32.13
N PHE A 7 5.72 30.38 31.57
CA PHE A 7 6.77 29.62 30.93
C PHE A 7 7.37 30.52 29.86
N ASP A 8 8.56 31.05 30.10
CA ASP A 8 9.35 31.75 29.10
C ASP A 8 9.78 30.71 28.05
N GLU A 9 8.88 30.48 27.09
CA GLU A 9 9.01 29.53 25.97
C GLU A 9 10.08 30.00 24.95
N SER A 10 10.80 31.07 25.27
CA SER A 10 11.71 31.83 24.41
C SER A 10 13.20 31.45 24.54
N LEU A 11 13.60 30.60 25.49
CA LEU A 11 15.02 30.54 25.95
C LEU A 11 15.91 29.41 25.45
N LEU A 12 15.45 28.54 24.54
CA LEU A 12 16.37 27.64 23.84
C LEU A 12 16.45 28.04 22.37
N PRO A 13 17.47 28.83 21.96
CA PRO A 13 17.73 29.07 20.55
C PRO A 13 17.97 27.72 19.90
N SER A 14 16.98 27.22 19.16
CA SER A 14 17.16 26.03 18.35
C SER A 14 18.29 26.37 17.37
N PRO A 15 19.44 25.67 17.40
CA PRO A 15 20.52 25.96 16.46
C PRO A 15 20.03 25.53 15.07
N GLY A 16 19.38 26.44 14.38
CA GLY A 16 18.94 26.26 13.01
C GLY A 16 20.18 26.21 12.11
N MET A 17 20.08 25.42 11.03
CA MET A 17 21.08 25.42 9.96
C MET A 17 21.37 26.87 9.55
N SER A 18 22.66 27.22 9.44
CA SER A 18 23.05 28.58 9.07
C SER A 18 22.45 28.96 7.72
N MET A 19 22.14 30.24 7.52
CA MET A 19 21.51 30.71 6.28
C MET A 19 22.31 30.31 5.03
N ARG A 20 23.65 30.33 5.12
CA ARG A 20 24.55 29.91 4.04
C ARG A 20 24.34 28.44 3.65
N TRP A 21 24.28 27.54 4.63
CA TRP A 21 24.03 26.12 4.37
C TRP A 21 22.63 25.88 3.80
N ARG A 22 21.62 26.59 4.29
CA ARG A 22 20.26 26.49 3.72
C ARG A 22 20.26 26.85 2.24
N LEU A 23 20.88 27.98 1.88
CA LEU A 23 20.96 28.41 0.48
C LEU A 23 21.70 27.40 -0.40
N ILE A 24 22.80 26.82 0.08
CA ILE A 24 23.55 25.79 -0.65
C ILE A 24 22.67 24.56 -0.92
N TRP A 25 22.01 24.02 0.11
CA TRP A 25 21.16 22.83 -0.06
C TRP A 25 19.90 23.12 -0.87
N THR A 26 19.30 24.31 -0.72
CA THR A 26 18.18 24.73 -1.55
C THR A 26 18.60 24.80 -3.02
N ALA A 27 19.75 25.40 -3.33
CA ALA A 27 20.27 25.43 -4.69
C ALA A 27 20.59 24.02 -5.21
N LEU A 28 21.14 23.13 -4.36
CA LEU A 28 21.49 21.77 -4.75
C LEU A 28 20.27 20.90 -5.10
N PHE A 29 19.15 21.02 -4.39
CA PHE A 29 17.95 20.23 -4.69
C PHE A 29 17.04 20.93 -5.71
N PHE A 30 16.73 22.21 -5.49
CA PHE A 30 15.74 22.92 -6.31
C PHE A 30 16.34 23.51 -7.59
N GLY A 31 17.66 23.67 -7.68
CA GLY A 31 18.34 24.07 -8.92
C GLY A 31 18.20 23.00 -10.01
N PRO A 32 18.64 21.74 -9.78
CA PRO A 32 18.39 20.65 -10.70
C PRO A 32 16.90 20.41 -10.94
N ALA A 33 16.06 20.52 -9.91
CA ALA A 33 14.61 20.37 -10.10
C ALA A 33 14.03 21.38 -11.09
N THR A 34 14.40 22.66 -10.99
CA THR A 34 13.93 23.69 -11.93
C THR A 34 14.54 23.50 -13.32
N TYR A 35 15.82 23.11 -13.41
CA TYR A 35 16.47 22.78 -14.68
C TYR A 35 15.75 21.65 -15.43
N PHE A 36 15.45 20.52 -14.76
CA PHE A 36 14.74 19.40 -15.37
C PHE A 36 13.28 19.75 -15.69
N ALA A 37 12.62 20.56 -14.87
CA ALA A 37 11.28 21.05 -15.17
C ALA A 37 11.23 21.88 -16.46
N ILE A 38 12.24 22.73 -16.70
CA ILE A 38 12.36 23.51 -17.95
C ILE A 38 12.60 22.59 -19.16
N GLN A 39 13.30 21.47 -18.98
CA GLN A 39 13.49 20.44 -20.02
C GLN A 39 12.28 19.52 -20.21
N SER A 40 11.16 19.78 -19.54
CA SER A 40 9.98 18.89 -19.54
C SER A 40 10.23 17.49 -18.97
N ASP A 41 11.32 17.28 -18.21
CA ASP A 41 11.57 16.05 -17.46
C ASP A 41 10.97 16.16 -16.05
N TYR A 42 9.64 16.00 -16.00
CA TYR A 42 8.87 16.16 -14.75
C TYR A 42 9.21 15.10 -13.70
N ILE A 43 9.67 13.91 -14.10
CA ILE A 43 10.02 12.83 -13.17
C ILE A 43 11.32 13.15 -12.43
N ALA A 44 12.35 13.58 -13.16
CA ALA A 44 13.59 14.02 -12.53
C ALA A 44 13.33 15.24 -11.63
N ALA A 45 12.54 16.22 -12.10
CA ALA A 45 12.16 17.38 -11.30
C ALA A 45 11.43 17.00 -10.01
N ALA A 46 10.50 16.04 -10.08
CA ALA A 46 9.77 15.53 -8.92
C ALA A 46 10.71 14.82 -7.92
N ILE A 47 11.63 13.98 -8.40
CA ILE A 47 12.60 13.27 -7.54
C ILE A 47 13.45 14.27 -6.76
N PHE A 48 14.04 15.27 -7.42
CA PHE A 48 14.86 16.28 -6.75
C PHE A 48 14.05 17.13 -5.77
N SER A 49 12.82 17.51 -6.15
CA SER A 49 11.93 18.30 -5.29
C SER A 49 11.52 17.54 -4.03
N VAL A 50 11.03 16.31 -4.19
CA VAL A 50 10.60 15.46 -3.06
C VAL A 50 11.78 15.10 -2.16
N THR A 51 12.95 14.82 -2.74
CA THR A 51 14.18 14.57 -1.98
C THR A 51 14.58 15.80 -1.18
N GLY A 52 14.54 17.00 -1.79
CA GLY A 52 14.83 18.26 -1.10
C GLY A 52 13.86 18.52 0.06
N PHE A 53 12.55 18.41 -0.19
CA PHE A 53 11.53 18.56 0.86
C PHE A 53 11.73 17.54 1.99
N SER A 54 12.00 16.28 1.65
CA SER A 54 12.22 15.22 2.63
C SER A 54 13.50 15.47 3.46
N ALA A 55 14.56 15.99 2.83
CA ALA A 55 15.79 16.37 3.52
C ALA A 55 15.55 17.50 4.54
N PHE A 56 14.87 18.58 4.13
CA PHE A 56 14.55 19.70 5.04
C PHE A 56 13.56 19.30 6.13
N ALA A 57 12.55 18.47 5.80
CA ALA A 57 11.64 17.90 6.78
C ALA A 57 12.41 17.04 7.80
N GLY A 58 13.27 16.14 7.33
CA GLY A 58 14.13 15.29 8.17
C GLY A 58 15.09 16.08 9.04
N TYR A 59 15.64 17.21 8.56
CA TYR A 59 16.45 18.10 9.40
C TYR A 59 15.64 18.74 10.53
N ARG A 60 14.39 19.14 10.23
CA ARG A 60 13.50 19.77 11.20
C ARG A 60 13.02 18.78 12.26
N THR A 61 12.69 17.56 11.88
CA THR A 61 12.15 16.53 12.78
C THR A 61 13.24 15.72 13.48
N GLY A 62 14.39 15.53 12.83
CA GLY A 62 15.52 14.72 13.30
C GLY A 62 15.34 13.21 13.07
N VAL A 63 16.45 12.45 13.17
CA VAL A 63 16.46 10.99 12.99
C VAL A 63 15.53 10.27 13.97
N PHE A 64 15.40 10.76 15.20
CA PHE A 64 14.54 10.13 16.19
C PHE A 64 13.06 10.10 15.78
N SER A 65 12.59 11.12 15.06
CA SER A 65 11.23 11.12 14.53
C SER A 65 11.05 10.09 13.41
N ILE A 66 12.07 9.89 12.56
CA ILE A 66 12.06 8.88 11.48
C ILE A 66 12.08 7.47 12.09
N PHE A 67 12.87 7.26 13.14
CA PHE A 67 12.87 6.01 13.88
C PHE A 67 11.50 5.76 14.54
N ALA A 68 10.92 6.81 15.15
CA ALA A 68 9.60 6.70 15.78
C ALA A 68 8.50 6.35 14.78
N SER A 69 8.50 6.95 13.58
CA SER A 69 7.54 6.59 12.54
C SER A 69 7.74 5.16 12.03
N THR A 70 8.99 4.71 11.90
CA THR A 70 9.30 3.33 11.50
C THR A 70 8.79 2.33 12.55
N MET A 71 9.06 2.57 13.83
CA MET A 71 8.55 1.73 14.93
C MET A 71 7.03 1.76 15.02
N ALA A 72 6.41 2.92 14.76
CA ALA A 72 4.97 3.06 14.72
C ALA A 72 4.32 2.24 13.60
N ILE A 73 4.93 2.22 12.41
CA ILE A 73 4.48 1.38 11.29
C ILE A 73 4.64 -0.11 11.63
N ILE A 74 5.79 -0.52 12.20
CA ILE A 74 6.01 -1.91 12.61
C ILE A 74 4.96 -2.34 13.64
N ALA A 75 4.71 -1.50 14.65
CA ALA A 75 3.69 -1.77 15.66
C ALA A 75 2.27 -1.82 15.04
N ALA A 76 1.95 -0.90 14.12
CA ALA A 76 0.67 -0.93 13.42
C ALA A 76 0.50 -2.22 12.62
N ILE A 77 1.50 -2.66 11.86
CA ILE A 77 1.43 -3.92 11.09
C ILE A 77 1.28 -5.14 12.02
N ALA A 78 1.99 -5.16 13.14
CA ALA A 78 1.95 -6.28 14.07
C ALA A 78 0.63 -6.40 14.84
N PHE A 79 0.03 -5.27 15.24
CA PHE A 79 -1.10 -5.26 16.18
C PHE A 79 -2.44 -4.86 15.54
N ALA A 80 -2.44 -4.12 14.44
CA ALA A 80 -3.68 -3.63 13.83
C ALA A 80 -4.58 -4.74 13.27
N PRO A 81 -4.09 -5.84 12.67
CA PRO A 81 -4.96 -6.89 12.15
C PRO A 81 -5.80 -7.54 13.26
N ASP A 82 -5.17 -7.98 14.34
CA ASP A 82 -5.85 -8.64 15.46
C ASP A 82 -6.81 -7.69 16.18
N LEU A 83 -6.33 -6.50 16.57
CA LEU A 83 -7.18 -5.50 17.22
C LEU A 83 -8.30 -4.98 16.31
N GLY A 84 -8.00 -4.82 15.02
CA GLY A 84 -8.92 -4.38 13.97
C GLY A 84 -10.08 -5.34 13.77
N MET A 85 -9.79 -6.63 13.71
CA MET A 85 -10.79 -7.68 13.59
C MET A 85 -11.70 -7.74 14.83
N ASN A 86 -11.12 -7.67 16.03
CA ASN A 86 -11.87 -7.69 17.29
C ASN A 86 -12.84 -6.50 17.45
N HIS A 87 -12.56 -5.38 16.80
CA HIS A 87 -13.40 -4.17 16.85
C HIS A 87 -14.26 -3.95 15.60
N ALA A 88 -14.17 -4.82 14.59
CA ALA A 88 -14.88 -4.65 13.32
C ALA A 88 -16.39 -4.50 13.50
N HIS A 89 -16.99 -5.21 14.47
CA HIS A 89 -18.43 -5.10 14.74
C HIS A 89 -18.84 -3.69 15.20
N ARG A 90 -18.02 -3.02 16.02
CA ARG A 90 -18.29 -1.64 16.48
C ARG A 90 -18.14 -0.64 15.34
N PHE A 91 -17.14 -0.83 14.47
CA PHE A 91 -16.97 0.01 13.27
C PHE A 91 -18.16 -0.10 12.31
N SER A 92 -18.73 -1.30 12.16
CA SER A 92 -19.92 -1.50 11.33
C SER A 92 -21.12 -0.69 11.84
N GLN A 93 -21.31 -0.62 13.16
CA GLN A 93 -22.38 0.18 13.78
C GLN A 93 -22.20 1.69 13.58
N TRP A 94 -20.95 2.18 13.54
CA TRP A 94 -20.67 3.62 13.42
C TRP A 94 -20.65 4.11 11.97
N PHE A 95 -20.03 3.34 11.06
CA PHE A 95 -19.84 3.76 9.67
C PHE A 95 -20.87 3.16 8.72
N GLY A 96 -21.71 2.23 9.19
CA GLY A 96 -22.69 1.53 8.36
C GLY A 96 -22.06 0.64 7.28
N THR A 97 -20.75 0.40 7.35
CA THR A 97 -20.04 -0.47 6.40
C THR A 97 -20.14 -1.92 6.86
N THR A 98 -20.27 -2.83 5.91
CA THR A 98 -20.33 -4.28 6.17
C THR A 98 -19.25 -5.01 5.38
N GLY A 99 -19.04 -6.30 5.73
CA GLY A 99 -18.14 -7.19 4.99
C GLY A 99 -16.67 -6.78 5.02
N LEU A 100 -16.01 -7.02 3.89
CA LEU A 100 -14.56 -6.91 3.69
C LEU A 100 -14.07 -5.45 3.79
N ALA A 101 -14.87 -4.51 3.27
CA ALA A 101 -14.57 -3.08 3.35
C ALA A 101 -14.52 -2.60 4.81
N ASN A 102 -15.44 -3.05 5.66
CA ASN A 102 -15.43 -2.72 7.08
C ASN A 102 -14.22 -3.32 7.81
N ARG A 103 -13.81 -4.55 7.47
CA ARG A 103 -12.59 -5.17 8.04
C ARG A 103 -11.36 -4.33 7.71
N PHE A 104 -11.15 -3.98 6.44
CA PHE A 104 -10.01 -3.14 6.05
C PHE A 104 -10.05 -1.75 6.65
N LEU A 105 -11.23 -1.13 6.70
CA LEU A 105 -11.40 0.18 7.33
C LEU A 105 -11.09 0.12 8.83
N SER A 106 -11.59 -0.89 9.54
CA SER A 106 -11.32 -1.10 10.97
C SER A 106 -9.83 -1.31 11.24
N ILE A 107 -9.16 -2.19 10.48
CA ILE A 107 -7.72 -2.43 10.58
C ILE A 107 -6.94 -1.15 10.27
N GLY A 108 -7.32 -0.41 9.24
CA GLY A 108 -6.68 0.85 8.85
C GLY A 108 -6.78 1.91 9.93
N VAL A 109 -7.99 2.16 10.46
CA VAL A 109 -8.21 3.16 11.52
C VAL A 109 -7.46 2.78 12.79
N ILE A 110 -7.52 1.51 13.22
CA ILE A 110 -6.79 1.05 14.41
C ILE A 110 -5.28 1.14 14.20
N GLY A 111 -4.77 0.80 13.01
CA GLY A 111 -3.36 0.99 12.67
C GLY A 111 -2.91 2.44 12.79
N VAL A 112 -3.73 3.39 12.33
CA VAL A 112 -3.46 4.84 12.48
C VAL A 112 -3.45 5.25 13.96
N VAL A 113 -4.40 4.77 14.77
CA VAL A 113 -4.44 5.06 16.21
C VAL A 113 -3.19 4.52 16.93
N ILE A 114 -2.80 3.27 16.64
CA ILE A 114 -1.58 2.66 17.20
C ILE A 114 -0.35 3.47 16.79
N ALA A 115 -0.26 3.86 15.52
CA ALA A 115 0.86 4.63 15.02
C ALA A 115 0.98 5.99 15.75
N PHE A 116 -0.13 6.71 15.91
CA PHE A 116 -0.15 7.96 16.66
C PHE A 116 0.23 7.78 18.14
N ALA A 117 -0.28 6.73 18.79
CA ALA A 117 0.06 6.44 20.18
C ALA A 117 1.57 6.18 20.35
N VAL A 118 2.15 5.34 19.47
CA VAL A 118 3.59 5.03 19.49
C VAL A 118 4.43 6.29 19.21
N ILE A 119 4.05 7.08 18.21
CA ILE A 119 4.74 8.34 17.89
C ILE A 119 4.68 9.29 19.10
N ALA A 120 3.52 9.45 19.73
CA ALA A 120 3.34 10.34 20.88
C ALA A 120 4.20 9.90 22.08
N VAL A 121 4.22 8.60 22.39
CA VAL A 121 5.04 8.05 23.47
C VAL A 121 6.52 8.24 23.19
N LEU A 122 6.98 7.90 21.99
CA LEU A 122 8.39 8.06 21.61
C LEU A 122 8.80 9.53 21.56
N TRP A 123 7.93 10.41 21.05
CA TRP A 123 8.18 11.84 21.03
C TRP A 123 8.32 12.41 22.44
N PHE A 124 7.48 11.99 23.39
CA PHE A 124 7.57 12.41 24.79
C PHE A 124 8.87 11.94 25.45
N ILE A 125 9.25 10.67 25.27
CA ILE A 125 10.46 10.08 25.85
C ILE A 125 11.72 10.71 25.24
N LEU A 126 11.79 10.75 23.90
CA LEU A 126 12.96 11.23 23.16
C LEU A 126 13.11 12.74 23.30
N GLY A 127 12.01 13.50 23.20
CA GLY A 127 12.01 14.95 23.37
C GLY A 127 12.53 15.37 24.74
N ARG A 128 12.10 14.68 25.81
CA ARG A 128 12.58 14.93 27.17
C ARG A 128 14.07 14.62 27.34
N SER A 129 14.57 13.57 26.68
CA SER A 129 15.97 13.16 26.72
C SER A 129 16.89 14.14 25.95
N LEU A 130 16.47 14.54 24.74
CA LEU A 130 17.20 15.45 23.86
C LEU A 130 17.30 16.87 24.40
N ALA A 131 16.25 17.35 25.09
CA ALA A 131 16.24 18.69 25.70
C ALA A 131 17.41 18.93 26.66
N ARG A 132 17.99 17.85 27.22
CA ARG A 132 19.13 17.93 28.15
C ARG A 132 20.50 17.90 27.45
N ARG A 133 20.58 17.62 26.15
CA ARG A 133 21.83 17.33 25.43
C ARG A 133 21.90 18.05 24.07
N PRO A 134 22.29 19.34 24.02
CA PRO A 134 22.25 20.15 22.79
C PRO A 134 23.21 19.67 21.69
N ALA A 135 24.33 19.02 22.04
CA ALA A 135 25.23 18.42 21.06
C ALA A 135 24.57 17.25 20.32
N LEU A 136 23.79 16.42 21.02
CA LEU A 136 23.04 15.32 20.42
C LEU A 136 21.90 15.83 19.55
N ASP A 137 21.26 16.96 19.89
CA ASP A 137 20.23 17.54 19.04
C ASP A 137 20.78 17.96 17.67
N ARG A 138 21.98 18.56 17.62
CA ARG A 138 22.64 18.90 16.34
C ARG A 138 22.95 17.66 15.51
N ALA A 139 23.50 16.62 16.12
CA ALA A 139 23.76 15.35 15.45
C ALA A 139 22.46 14.70 14.96
N ASN A 140 21.41 14.71 15.78
CA ASN A 140 20.08 14.20 15.46
C ASN A 140 19.47 14.88 14.22
N ARG A 141 19.56 16.21 14.12
CA ARG A 141 19.08 16.96 12.97
C ARG A 141 19.93 16.71 11.72
N SER A 142 21.25 16.66 11.85
CA SER A 142 22.13 16.37 10.72
C SER A 142 21.90 14.97 10.15
N LEU A 143 21.77 13.96 11.02
CA LEU A 143 21.42 12.60 10.60
C LEU A 143 20.00 12.53 10.04
N GLY A 144 19.06 13.28 10.63
CA GLY A 144 17.70 13.41 10.11
C GLY A 144 17.66 13.98 8.70
N PHE A 145 18.52 14.94 8.37
CA PHE A 145 18.66 15.46 7.00
C PHE A 145 19.13 14.36 6.02
N THR A 146 20.21 13.65 6.37
CA THR A 146 20.74 12.56 5.53
C THR A 146 19.73 11.45 5.32
N LEU A 147 19.05 11.02 6.39
CA LEU A 147 17.99 10.02 6.29
C LEU A 147 16.77 10.53 5.54
N GLY A 148 16.44 11.82 5.66
CA GLY A 148 15.39 12.46 4.86
C GLY A 148 15.68 12.40 3.37
N ILE A 149 16.94 12.59 2.95
CA ILE A 149 17.36 12.38 1.55
C ILE A 149 17.11 10.93 1.14
N VAL A 150 17.61 9.98 1.92
CA VAL A 150 17.47 8.54 1.62
C VAL A 150 16.00 8.14 1.54
N GLN A 151 15.17 8.60 2.48
CA GLN A 151 13.74 8.34 2.53
C GLN A 151 13.00 8.99 1.34
N GLY A 152 13.36 10.21 0.96
CA GLY A 152 12.78 10.89 -0.20
C GLY A 152 13.08 10.16 -1.52
N VAL A 153 14.34 9.75 -1.71
CA VAL A 153 14.75 8.96 -2.89
C VAL A 153 14.07 7.60 -2.90
N ALA A 154 14.10 6.87 -1.78
CA ALA A 154 13.44 5.58 -1.67
C ALA A 154 11.93 5.69 -1.90
N GLY A 155 11.28 6.68 -1.28
CA GLY A 155 9.84 6.93 -1.45
C GLY A 155 9.47 7.19 -2.91
N MET A 156 10.27 7.98 -3.64
CA MET A 156 10.06 8.20 -5.07
C MET A 156 10.32 6.96 -5.92
N LEU A 157 11.33 6.15 -5.59
CA LEU A 157 11.58 4.87 -6.25
C LEU A 157 10.41 3.91 -6.07
N PHE A 158 9.87 3.80 -4.86
CA PHE A 158 8.69 2.98 -4.58
C PHE A 158 7.44 3.52 -5.28
N PHE A 159 7.24 4.84 -5.28
CA PHE A 159 6.08 5.47 -5.91
C PHE A 159 6.09 5.29 -7.43
N VAL A 160 7.18 5.70 -8.10
CA VAL A 160 7.32 5.54 -9.55
C VAL A 160 7.39 4.07 -9.93
N GLY A 161 8.11 3.27 -9.15
CA GLY A 161 8.17 1.82 -9.33
C GLY A 161 6.79 1.16 -9.25
N GLY A 162 5.94 1.64 -8.34
CA GLY A 162 4.54 1.22 -8.20
C GLY A 162 3.68 1.57 -9.40
N MET A 163 3.81 2.79 -9.91
CA MET A 163 3.12 3.21 -11.13
C MET A 163 3.53 2.35 -12.33
N LEU A 164 4.83 2.08 -12.48
CA LEU A 164 5.35 1.19 -13.54
C LEU A 164 4.83 -0.25 -13.39
N ALA A 165 4.74 -0.77 -12.17
CA ALA A 165 4.21 -2.12 -11.93
C ALA A 165 2.71 -2.23 -12.22
N MET A 166 1.95 -1.15 -12.03
CA MET A 166 0.50 -1.10 -12.29
C MET A 166 0.15 -0.85 -13.76
N GLU A 167 1.06 -0.27 -14.54
CA GLU A 167 0.87 0.04 -15.97
C GLU A 167 0.33 -1.15 -16.80
N PRO A 168 0.93 -2.36 -16.80
CA PRO A 168 0.42 -3.47 -17.62
C PRO A 168 -1.01 -3.85 -17.24
N ILE A 169 -1.36 -3.80 -15.96
CA ILE A 169 -2.69 -4.11 -15.43
C ILE A 169 -3.72 -3.11 -15.97
N GLN A 170 -3.37 -1.83 -15.99
CA GLN A 170 -4.26 -0.78 -16.51
C GLN A 170 -4.41 -0.88 -18.03
N ARG A 171 -3.33 -1.21 -18.76
CA ARG A 171 -3.40 -1.42 -20.22
C ARG A 171 -4.29 -2.59 -20.59
N GLU A 172 -4.19 -3.71 -19.88
CA GLU A 172 -5.02 -4.89 -20.10
C GLU A 172 -6.49 -4.59 -19.80
N ARG A 173 -6.78 -3.87 -18.70
CA ARG A 173 -8.14 -3.43 -18.39
C ARG A 173 -8.72 -2.55 -19.49
N LEU A 174 -7.96 -1.59 -19.99
CA LEU A 174 -8.40 -0.72 -21.09
C LEU A 174 -8.60 -1.49 -22.41
N ALA A 175 -7.83 -2.55 -22.65
CA ALA A 175 -8.01 -3.40 -23.82
C ALA A 175 -9.27 -4.29 -23.74
N LEU A 176 -9.68 -4.66 -22.53
CA LEU A 176 -10.89 -5.46 -22.27
C LEU A 176 -12.16 -4.62 -22.12
N GLN A 177 -12.01 -3.34 -21.81
CA GLN A 177 -13.15 -2.42 -21.63
C GLN A 177 -13.55 -1.87 -23.01
N ASP A 178 -14.65 -2.40 -23.57
CA ASP A 178 -15.27 -1.82 -24.76
C ASP A 178 -15.54 -0.32 -24.54
N ALA A 179 -15.37 0.46 -25.60
CA ALA A 179 -15.31 1.93 -25.63
C ALA A 179 -16.55 2.70 -25.12
N SER A 180 -17.48 2.04 -24.43
CA SER A 180 -18.77 2.59 -23.99
C SER A 180 -18.83 3.02 -22.51
N VAL A 181 -17.80 2.75 -21.70
CA VAL A 181 -17.72 3.24 -20.32
C VAL A 181 -16.65 4.32 -20.22
N GLU A 182 -17.00 5.50 -20.72
CA GLU A 182 -16.21 6.74 -20.75
C GLU A 182 -16.08 7.40 -19.36
N SER A 183 -16.17 6.63 -18.26
CA SER A 183 -15.84 7.16 -16.94
C SER A 183 -14.32 7.31 -16.88
N GLU A 184 -13.83 8.52 -17.13
CA GLU A 184 -12.44 8.94 -16.98
C GLU A 184 -11.89 8.43 -15.64
N ASN A 185 -11.25 7.27 -15.65
CA ASN A 185 -10.49 6.81 -14.50
C ASN A 185 -9.22 7.67 -14.44
N VAL A 186 -9.34 8.83 -13.79
CA VAL A 186 -8.26 9.79 -13.54
C VAL A 186 -7.02 9.07 -13.01
N ALA A 187 -7.23 8.05 -12.17
CA ALA A 187 -6.17 7.17 -11.66
C ALA A 187 -5.45 6.38 -12.77
N SER A 188 -6.19 5.74 -13.69
CA SER A 188 -5.61 4.99 -14.81
C SER A 188 -4.84 5.90 -15.75
N ASN A 189 -5.39 7.08 -16.07
CA ASN A 189 -4.72 8.09 -16.88
C ASN A 189 -3.45 8.61 -16.19
N LEU A 190 -3.48 8.82 -14.88
CA LEU A 190 -2.31 9.22 -14.11
C LEU A 190 -1.22 8.15 -14.13
N ILE A 191 -1.58 6.87 -13.96
CA ILE A 191 -0.65 5.74 -14.01
C ILE A 191 0.04 5.69 -15.38
N LEU A 192 -0.74 5.72 -16.47
CA LEU A 192 -0.20 5.63 -17.84
C LEU A 192 0.69 6.83 -18.17
N LYS A 193 0.23 8.06 -17.90
CA LYS A 193 1.02 9.27 -18.11
C LYS A 193 2.31 9.27 -17.30
N THR A 194 2.26 8.82 -16.06
CA THR A 194 3.46 8.74 -15.20
C THR A 194 4.44 7.70 -15.72
N ALA A 195 3.96 6.54 -16.17
CA ALA A 195 4.80 5.50 -16.76
C ALA A 195 5.49 5.97 -18.05
N GLU A 196 4.74 6.66 -18.92
CA GLU A 196 5.28 7.26 -20.15
C GLU A 196 6.30 8.36 -19.84
N ALA A 197 5.98 9.28 -18.93
CA ALA A 197 6.91 10.32 -18.48
C ALA A 197 8.17 9.71 -17.85
N THR A 198 8.04 8.58 -17.16
CA THR A 198 9.18 7.86 -16.58
C THR A 198 10.08 7.29 -17.66
N ARG A 199 9.53 6.72 -18.74
CA ARG A 199 10.33 6.22 -19.87
C ARG A 199 11.00 7.35 -20.66
N ALA A 200 10.36 8.50 -20.77
CA ALA A 200 10.91 9.68 -21.43
C ALA A 200 11.97 10.43 -20.59
N SER A 201 11.99 10.21 -19.27
CA SER A 201 12.93 10.84 -18.35
C SER A 201 14.36 10.36 -18.55
N GLN A 202 15.34 11.25 -18.35
CA GLN A 202 16.76 10.90 -18.34
C GLN A 202 17.11 9.92 -17.20
N LEU A 203 16.36 9.98 -16.10
CA LEU A 203 16.49 9.03 -14.97
C LEU A 203 15.70 7.74 -15.19
N GLY A 204 14.83 7.69 -16.20
CA GLY A 204 13.97 6.55 -16.53
C GLY A 204 14.69 5.20 -16.57
N PRO A 205 15.81 5.05 -17.31
CA PRO A 205 16.53 3.78 -17.37
C PRO A 205 17.01 3.28 -16.01
N TYR A 206 17.40 4.18 -15.10
CA TYR A 206 17.82 3.81 -13.74
C TYR A 206 16.63 3.42 -12.87
N LEU A 207 15.52 4.15 -12.97
CA LEU A 207 14.28 3.86 -12.23
C LEU A 207 13.71 2.50 -12.61
N ILE A 208 13.73 2.15 -13.90
CA ILE A 208 13.27 0.85 -14.40
C ILE A 208 14.22 -0.27 -13.94
N ARG A 209 15.54 -0.07 -14.05
CA ARG A 209 16.54 -1.09 -13.69
C ARG A 209 16.60 -1.38 -12.20
N TYR A 210 16.45 -0.36 -11.35
CA TYR A 210 16.54 -0.47 -9.89
C TYR A 210 15.18 -0.38 -9.20
N ASN A 211 14.09 -0.70 -9.91
CA ASN A 211 12.75 -0.68 -9.32
C ASN A 211 12.67 -1.71 -8.17
N PRO A 212 12.44 -1.29 -6.91
CA PRO A 212 12.41 -2.22 -5.79
C PRO A 212 11.27 -3.23 -5.89
N LEU A 213 10.17 -2.89 -6.57
CA LEU A 213 9.01 -3.77 -6.68
C LEU A 213 9.24 -4.92 -7.66
N THR A 214 10.07 -4.75 -8.69
CA THR A 214 10.41 -5.84 -9.63
C THR A 214 11.44 -6.80 -9.04
N LEU A 215 12.24 -6.34 -8.09
CA LEU A 215 13.23 -7.13 -7.38
C LEU A 215 12.62 -8.02 -6.28
N MET A 216 11.38 -7.74 -5.84
CA MET A 216 10.69 -8.51 -4.82
C MET A 216 9.76 -9.55 -5.47
N PRO A 217 10.12 -10.85 -5.48
CA PRO A 217 9.33 -11.89 -6.14
C PRO A 217 7.92 -12.05 -5.55
N GLU A 218 7.69 -11.62 -4.31
CA GLU A 218 6.36 -11.64 -3.70
C GLU A 218 5.39 -10.65 -4.34
N LEU A 219 5.88 -9.52 -4.86
CA LEU A 219 5.05 -8.53 -5.54
C LEU A 219 4.71 -8.96 -6.98
N ASN A 220 5.51 -9.83 -7.59
CA ASN A 220 5.14 -10.49 -8.85
C ASN A 220 3.92 -11.41 -8.71
N LYS A 221 3.49 -11.75 -7.48
CA LYS A 221 2.22 -12.47 -7.24
C LYS A 221 1.00 -11.66 -7.66
N VAL A 222 1.10 -10.34 -7.85
CA VAL A 222 -0.02 -9.55 -8.42
C VAL A 222 -0.36 -10.05 -9.83
N GLN A 223 0.63 -10.49 -10.60
CA GLN A 223 0.39 -11.10 -11.91
C GLN A 223 -0.32 -12.46 -11.78
N GLN A 224 0.02 -13.25 -10.74
CA GLN A 224 -0.70 -14.48 -10.40
C GLN A 224 -2.15 -14.20 -10.00
N PHE A 225 -2.41 -13.09 -9.30
CA PHE A 225 -3.76 -12.67 -8.95
C PHE A 225 -4.60 -12.34 -10.19
N ASN A 226 -4.04 -11.64 -11.18
CA ASN A 226 -4.73 -11.39 -12.45
C ASN A 226 -5.00 -12.68 -13.23
N GLN A 227 -4.02 -13.58 -13.31
CA GLN A 227 -4.19 -14.90 -13.91
C GLN A 227 -5.29 -15.70 -13.21
N THR A 228 -5.34 -15.62 -11.88
CA THR A 228 -6.40 -16.25 -11.09
C THR A 228 -7.75 -15.64 -11.44
N ALA A 229 -7.86 -14.32 -11.50
CA ALA A 229 -9.09 -13.64 -11.89
C ALA A 229 -9.55 -14.04 -13.31
N GLU A 230 -8.61 -14.22 -14.26
CA GLU A 230 -8.90 -14.67 -15.62
C GLU A 230 -9.43 -16.11 -15.68
N VAL A 231 -8.89 -17.02 -14.85
CA VAL A 231 -9.43 -18.37 -14.70
C VAL A 231 -10.84 -18.33 -14.15
N LEU A 232 -11.03 -17.51 -13.11
CA LEU A 232 -12.31 -17.42 -12.42
C LEU A 232 -13.39 -16.77 -13.29
N SER A 233 -13.01 -15.92 -14.25
CA SER A 233 -13.96 -15.30 -15.19
C SER A 233 -14.27 -16.18 -16.41
N ASN A 234 -13.43 -17.17 -16.74
CA ASN A 234 -13.65 -18.05 -17.89
C ASN A 234 -14.38 -19.35 -17.46
N PRO A 235 -15.64 -19.59 -17.91
CA PRO A 235 -16.43 -20.76 -17.49
C PRO A 235 -15.78 -22.10 -17.82
N ALA A 236 -15.05 -22.18 -18.94
CA ALA A 236 -14.37 -23.42 -19.35
C ALA A 236 -13.16 -23.72 -18.45
N LYS A 237 -12.36 -22.71 -18.11
CA LYS A 237 -11.22 -22.86 -17.19
C LYS A 237 -11.70 -23.13 -15.76
N MET A 238 -12.78 -22.49 -15.33
CA MET A 238 -13.44 -22.78 -14.05
C MET A 238 -13.91 -24.23 -13.97
N GLY A 239 -14.54 -24.74 -15.04
CA GLY A 239 -14.96 -26.14 -15.10
C GLY A 239 -13.79 -27.11 -14.94
N GLN A 240 -12.64 -26.81 -15.55
CA GLN A 240 -11.40 -27.58 -15.35
C GLN A 240 -10.92 -27.50 -13.90
N LEU A 241 -10.88 -26.30 -13.32
CA LEU A 241 -10.48 -26.08 -11.92
C LEU A 241 -11.36 -26.85 -10.94
N LEU A 242 -12.68 -26.87 -11.12
CA LEU A 242 -13.61 -27.60 -10.27
C LEU A 242 -13.43 -29.13 -10.34
N ASN A 243 -12.82 -29.63 -11.42
CA ASN A 243 -12.53 -31.05 -11.60
C ASN A 243 -11.18 -31.48 -11.00
N GLU A 244 -10.31 -30.55 -10.62
CA GLU A 244 -9.01 -30.87 -10.00
C GLU A 244 -9.20 -31.63 -8.67
N PRO A 245 -8.37 -32.66 -8.39
CA PRO A 245 -8.52 -33.49 -7.21
C PRO A 245 -8.36 -32.68 -5.91
N GLU A 246 -7.56 -31.62 -5.91
CA GLU A 246 -7.42 -30.71 -4.75
C GLU A 246 -8.71 -29.95 -4.46
N ILE A 247 -9.39 -29.41 -5.49
CA ILE A 247 -10.67 -28.71 -5.31
C ILE A 247 -11.76 -29.70 -4.89
N GLN A 248 -11.75 -30.92 -5.42
CA GLN A 248 -12.67 -31.95 -4.96
C GLN A 248 -12.42 -32.36 -3.51
N ALA A 249 -11.16 -32.44 -3.09
CA ALA A 249 -10.80 -32.70 -1.69
C ALA A 249 -11.28 -31.58 -0.78
N LEU A 250 -11.08 -30.32 -1.18
CA LEU A 250 -11.63 -29.14 -0.50
C LEU A 250 -13.16 -29.21 -0.41
N ARG A 251 -13.86 -29.54 -1.51
CA ARG A 251 -15.33 -29.60 -1.55
C ARG A 251 -15.92 -30.65 -0.60
N ARG A 252 -15.18 -31.74 -0.34
CA ARG A 252 -15.57 -32.81 0.60
C ARG A 252 -15.28 -32.46 2.06
N ARG A 253 -14.61 -31.33 2.36
CA ARG A 253 -14.39 -30.91 3.74
C ARG A 253 -15.74 -30.54 4.36
N PRO A 254 -16.05 -31.02 5.58
CA PRO A 254 -17.32 -30.71 6.24
C PRO A 254 -17.57 -29.20 6.40
N SER A 255 -16.51 -28.42 6.57
CA SER A 255 -16.57 -26.96 6.67
C SER A 255 -16.99 -26.30 5.35
N VAL A 256 -16.48 -26.77 4.22
CA VAL A 256 -16.86 -26.28 2.88
C VAL A 256 -18.28 -26.71 2.55
N GLU A 257 -18.68 -27.95 2.85
CA GLU A 257 -20.06 -28.42 2.61
C GLU A 257 -21.10 -27.62 3.40
N LYS A 258 -20.79 -27.33 4.68
CA LYS A 258 -21.63 -26.47 5.51
C LYS A 258 -21.77 -25.07 4.89
N LEU A 259 -20.65 -24.54 4.39
CA LEU A 259 -20.62 -23.23 3.76
C LEU A 259 -21.43 -23.17 2.47
N VAL A 260 -21.28 -24.18 1.61
CA VAL A 260 -22.04 -24.28 0.35
C VAL A 260 -23.54 -24.38 0.65
N LYS A 261 -23.93 -25.12 1.69
CA LYS A 261 -25.33 -25.16 2.15
C LYS A 261 -25.82 -23.79 2.62
N GLU A 262 -25.01 -23.08 3.42
CA GLU A 262 -25.33 -21.75 3.92
C GLU A 262 -25.44 -20.71 2.80
N LEU A 263 -24.50 -20.70 1.85
CA LEU A 263 -24.54 -19.87 0.65
C LEU A 263 -25.73 -20.19 -0.25
N SER A 264 -26.07 -21.47 -0.43
CA SER A 264 -27.22 -21.87 -1.24
C SER A 264 -28.57 -21.54 -0.60
N ALA A 265 -28.59 -21.38 0.73
CA ALA A 265 -29.77 -20.97 1.48
C ALA A 265 -29.97 -19.45 1.47
N ASP A 266 -28.93 -18.67 1.12
CA ASP A 266 -29.03 -17.22 0.95
C ASP A 266 -29.78 -16.91 -0.37
N PRO A 267 -30.92 -16.19 -0.31
CA PRO A 267 -31.71 -15.86 -1.50
C PRO A 267 -30.93 -15.05 -2.54
N GLU A 268 -30.08 -14.12 -2.10
CA GLU A 268 -29.34 -13.21 -2.97
C GLU A 268 -28.25 -13.96 -3.75
N VAL A 269 -27.54 -14.86 -3.05
CA VAL A 269 -26.51 -15.71 -3.68
C VAL A 269 -27.15 -16.77 -4.57
N SER A 270 -28.28 -17.37 -4.14
CA SER A 270 -29.03 -18.34 -4.94
C SER A 270 -29.56 -17.72 -6.22
N GLU A 271 -30.10 -16.50 -6.17
CA GLU A 271 -30.54 -15.76 -7.35
C GLU A 271 -29.36 -15.45 -8.28
N MET A 272 -28.22 -15.01 -7.74
CA MET A 272 -26.99 -14.79 -8.51
C MET A 272 -26.52 -16.06 -9.24
N LEU A 273 -26.45 -17.19 -8.53
CA LEU A 273 -25.98 -18.47 -9.08
C LEU A 273 -26.96 -19.07 -10.10
N ASN A 274 -28.27 -18.90 -9.89
CA ASN A 274 -29.31 -19.45 -10.76
C ASN A 274 -29.67 -18.51 -11.93
N SER A 275 -29.19 -17.26 -11.94
CA SER A 275 -29.47 -16.28 -13.00
C SER A 275 -28.98 -16.68 -14.39
N GLY A 276 -28.10 -17.69 -14.50
CA GLY A 276 -27.49 -18.14 -15.75
C GLY A 276 -26.57 -17.10 -16.39
N SER A 277 -26.35 -15.96 -15.73
CA SER A 277 -25.49 -14.88 -16.22
C SER A 277 -24.02 -15.23 -15.96
N PRO A 278 -23.11 -14.88 -16.88
CA PRO A 278 -21.67 -15.04 -16.63
C PRO A 278 -21.27 -14.25 -15.38
N MET A 279 -20.43 -14.86 -14.54
CA MET A 279 -20.01 -14.24 -13.28
C MET A 279 -19.17 -12.99 -13.57
N THR A 280 -19.75 -11.81 -13.33
CA THR A 280 -19.08 -10.53 -13.52
C THR A 280 -18.14 -10.24 -12.33
N ALA A 281 -17.18 -9.32 -12.52
CA ALA A 281 -16.25 -8.94 -11.47
C ALA A 281 -16.95 -8.35 -10.23
N SER A 282 -18.06 -7.64 -10.41
CA SER A 282 -18.87 -7.12 -9.29
C SER A 282 -19.56 -8.24 -8.53
N THR A 283 -20.19 -9.20 -9.24
CA THR A 283 -20.81 -10.38 -8.63
C THR A 283 -19.78 -11.21 -7.86
N ALA A 284 -18.59 -11.41 -8.44
CA ALA A 284 -17.49 -12.11 -7.76
C ALA A 284 -17.04 -11.39 -6.48
N MET A 285 -16.93 -10.05 -6.51
CA MET A 285 -16.58 -9.27 -5.31
C MET A 285 -17.67 -9.31 -4.23
N THR A 286 -18.95 -9.29 -4.62
CA THR A 286 -20.07 -9.48 -3.69
C THR A 286 -19.98 -10.85 -3.01
N LEU A 287 -19.75 -11.91 -3.80
CA LEU A 287 -19.58 -13.27 -3.29
C LEU A 287 -18.35 -13.40 -2.37
N LEU A 288 -17.21 -12.82 -2.75
CA LEU A 288 -16.00 -12.80 -1.92
C LEU A 288 -16.18 -11.98 -0.63
N SER A 289 -17.08 -11.01 -0.63
CA SER A 289 -17.40 -10.20 0.55
C SER A 289 -18.39 -10.89 1.51
N HIS A 290 -18.99 -12.01 1.11
CA HIS A 290 -19.97 -12.73 1.91
C HIS A 290 -19.32 -13.30 3.19
N PRO A 291 -19.94 -13.14 4.38
CA PRO A 291 -19.35 -13.56 5.66
C PRO A 291 -18.88 -15.02 5.68
N ALA A 292 -19.69 -15.91 5.10
CA ALA A 292 -19.35 -17.33 5.00
C ALA A 292 -18.09 -17.57 4.14
N VAL A 293 -17.97 -16.90 2.99
CA VAL A 293 -16.77 -17.03 2.13
C VAL A 293 -15.52 -16.52 2.85
N MET A 294 -15.64 -15.45 3.64
CA MET A 294 -14.55 -14.95 4.46
C MET A 294 -14.13 -15.94 5.55
N GLU A 295 -15.09 -16.57 6.24
CA GLU A 295 -14.79 -17.62 7.23
C GLU A 295 -14.06 -18.82 6.59
N LEU A 296 -14.37 -19.14 5.33
CA LEU A 296 -13.68 -20.17 4.57
C LEU A 296 -12.22 -19.79 4.26
N ILE A 297 -11.99 -18.54 3.85
CA ILE A 297 -10.65 -18.01 3.57
C ILE A 297 -9.80 -18.00 4.85
N ASP A 298 -10.43 -17.74 5.99
CA ASP A 298 -9.78 -17.73 7.30
C ASP A 298 -9.42 -19.14 7.82
N GLN A 299 -9.86 -20.23 7.16
CA GLN A 299 -9.51 -21.60 7.56
C GLN A 299 -8.06 -21.97 7.21
N PRO A 300 -7.32 -22.62 8.15
CA PRO A 300 -5.94 -23.00 7.92
C PRO A 300 -5.83 -23.99 6.76
N GLY A 301 -4.92 -23.69 5.82
CA GLY A 301 -4.63 -24.52 4.65
C GLY A 301 -5.59 -24.37 3.47
N PHE A 302 -6.72 -23.66 3.61
CA PHE A 302 -7.65 -23.45 2.48
C PHE A 302 -6.97 -22.69 1.33
N LEU A 303 -6.35 -21.54 1.63
CA LEU A 303 -5.64 -20.73 0.64
C LEU A 303 -4.49 -21.49 -0.02
N GLU A 304 -3.80 -22.35 0.72
CA GLU A 304 -2.68 -23.13 0.17
C GLU A 304 -3.15 -24.16 -0.85
N GLU A 305 -4.22 -24.90 -0.54
CA GLU A 305 -4.80 -25.89 -1.46
C GLU A 305 -5.47 -25.22 -2.68
N ALA A 306 -6.19 -24.13 -2.47
CA ALA A 306 -6.78 -23.34 -3.55
C ALA A 306 -5.69 -22.81 -4.49
N THR A 307 -4.60 -22.27 -3.95
CA THR A 307 -3.48 -21.77 -4.74
C THR A 307 -2.81 -22.90 -5.55
N LYS A 308 -2.62 -24.08 -4.94
CA LYS A 308 -2.06 -25.26 -5.63
C LYS A 308 -2.92 -25.70 -6.82
N ALA A 309 -4.25 -25.69 -6.65
CA ALA A 309 -5.17 -26.05 -7.72
C ALA A 309 -5.13 -25.03 -8.87
N ILE A 310 -5.16 -23.73 -8.54
CA ILE A 310 -5.10 -22.65 -9.54
C ILE A 310 -3.81 -22.72 -10.37
N GLN A 311 -2.66 -23.00 -9.72
CA GLN A 311 -1.37 -23.13 -10.40
C GLN A 311 -1.28 -24.32 -11.37
N LYS A 312 -2.12 -25.34 -11.21
CA LYS A 312 -2.17 -26.47 -12.17
C LYS A 312 -2.96 -26.15 -13.43
N VAL A 313 -4.04 -25.40 -13.28
CA VAL A 313 -4.92 -25.00 -14.38
C VAL A 313 -4.32 -23.85 -15.18
N VAL A 314 -3.54 -22.98 -14.52
CA VAL A 314 -2.72 -21.96 -15.18
C VAL A 314 -1.26 -22.39 -15.12
N PRO A 315 -0.76 -23.11 -16.13
CA PRO A 315 0.68 -23.27 -16.24
C PRO A 315 1.29 -21.86 -16.29
N THR A 316 2.24 -21.58 -15.41
CA THR A 316 2.97 -20.31 -15.38
C THR A 316 3.72 -20.15 -16.70
N THR A 317 3.07 -19.51 -17.67
CA THR A 317 3.67 -19.16 -18.95
C THR A 317 4.70 -18.06 -18.67
N GLY A 318 5.97 -18.44 -18.52
CA GLY A 318 7.08 -17.49 -18.53
C GLY A 318 7.81 -17.23 -17.21
N LEU A 319 8.22 -18.28 -16.50
CA LEU A 319 9.52 -18.25 -15.82
C LEU A 319 10.45 -19.27 -16.48
N ALA A 320 10.74 -19.04 -17.78
CA ALA A 320 11.99 -19.52 -18.32
C ALA A 320 13.11 -18.81 -17.54
N ARG A 321 14.00 -19.60 -16.92
CA ARG A 321 15.19 -19.13 -16.20
C ARG A 321 16.04 -18.22 -17.06
#